data_AF-A0A1W1UBU7-F1
#
_entry.id   AF-A0A1W1UBU7-F1
#
_cell.length_a   1.000
_cell.length_b   1.000
_cell.length_c   1.000
_cell.angle_alpha   90.00
_cell.angle_beta   90.00
_cell.angle_gamma   90.00
#
_symmetry.space_group_name_H-M   'P 1'
#
loop_
_entity.id
_entity.type
_entity.pdbx_description
1 polymer ?
#
loop_
_entity_poly.entity_id
_entity_poly.type
_entity_poly.pdbx_seq_one_letter_code
_entity_poly.pdbx_strand_id
1 'polypeptide(L)'
;MPSPKGGGSASLIRMCGAEAARMTQELTAQGRRLNTDVRWVKVYRVRRWQSAFHNSIYHLRAQGFKQDTYRKFRRQGWDNAETLVYTNSAGRYVGMISRGTSADGASFIFALYGN
;
A
#
# COMPACT_ATOMS: atom_id res chain seq x y z
N MET A 1 4.57 -7.80 8.74
CA MET A 1 5.24 -6.48 8.58
C MET A 1 4.92 -5.58 9.75
N PRO A 2 5.94 -4.96 10.38
CA PRO A 2 5.73 -3.87 11.33
C PRO A 2 5.09 -2.68 10.60
N SER A 3 4.19 -1.97 11.27
CA SER A 3 3.61 -0.72 10.75
C SER A 3 4.72 0.31 10.51
N PRO A 4 4.61 1.18 9.49
CA PRO A 4 5.53 2.29 9.31
C PRO A 4 5.60 3.11 10.60
N LYS A 5 6.78 3.19 11.25
CA LYS A 5 6.98 4.08 12.38
C LYS A 5 7.03 5.51 11.85
N GLY A 6 6.02 6.31 12.19
CA GLY A 6 5.93 7.72 11.83
C GLY A 6 7.05 8.51 12.49
N GLY A 7 8.01 8.98 11.70
CA GLY A 7 8.92 10.04 12.09
C GLY A 7 8.31 11.39 11.71
N GLY A 8 8.26 12.34 12.65
CA GLY A 8 7.94 13.75 12.42
C GLY A 8 6.58 14.02 11.78
N SER A 9 5.50 13.97 12.59
CA SER A 9 4.14 14.41 12.20
C SER A 9 3.35 13.52 11.22
N ALA A 10 3.92 12.43 10.72
CA ALA A 10 3.15 11.45 9.96
C ALA A 10 2.25 10.62 10.89
N SER A 11 0.93 10.68 10.64
CA SER A 11 -0.06 9.93 11.43
C SER A 11 -0.62 8.80 10.58
N LEU A 12 -0.62 7.58 11.11
CA LEU A 12 -1.08 6.37 10.42
C LEU A 12 -2.20 5.73 11.23
N ILE A 13 -3.41 5.75 10.69
CA ILE A 13 -4.62 5.23 11.35
C ILE A 13 -5.11 4.04 10.54
N ARG A 14 -5.20 2.86 11.17
CA ARG A 14 -5.76 1.68 10.52
C ARG A 14 -7.25 1.89 10.27
N MET A 15 -7.68 1.68 9.03
CA MET A 15 -9.08 1.75 8.65
C MET A 15 -9.71 0.36 8.74
N CYS A 16 -10.85 0.27 9.44
CA CYS A 16 -11.59 -0.98 9.62
C CYS A 16 -13.04 -0.90 9.13
N GLY A 17 -13.44 0.20 8.49
CA GLY A 17 -14.81 0.41 7.99
C GLY A 17 -15.11 -0.24 6.63
N ALA A 18 -16.32 -0.01 6.11
CA ALA A 18 -16.78 -0.56 4.82
C ALA A 18 -15.83 -0.26 3.65
N GLU A 19 -15.19 0.91 3.65
CA GLU A 19 -14.20 1.28 2.63
C GLU A 19 -12.96 0.37 2.65
N ALA A 20 -12.47 0.02 3.85
CA ALA A 20 -11.34 -0.88 4.01
C ALA A 20 -11.68 -2.32 3.60
N ALA A 21 -12.91 -2.77 3.91
CA ALA A 21 -13.41 -4.08 3.48
C ALA A 21 -13.52 -4.16 1.96
N ARG A 22 -14.06 -3.11 1.32
CA ARG A 22 -14.17 -3.03 -0.14
C ARG A 22 -12.81 -3.05 -0.84
N MET A 23 -11.84 -2.27 -0.34
CA MET A 23 -10.47 -2.32 -0.88
C MET A 23 -9.83 -3.70 -0.74
N THR A 24 -10.04 -4.36 0.40
CA THR A 24 -9.54 -5.71 0.64
C THR A 24 -10.12 -6.69 -0.38
N GLN A 25 -11.44 -6.66 -0.60
CA GLN A 25 -12.09 -7.52 -1.58
C GLN A 25 -11.61 -7.24 -3.01
N GLU A 26 -11.52 -5.98 -3.43
CA GLU A 26 -11.12 -5.60 -4.79
C GLU A 26 -9.66 -5.99 -5.09
N LEU A 27 -8.73 -5.72 -4.15
CA LEU A 27 -7.32 -6.12 -4.30
C LEU A 27 -7.15 -7.63 -4.34
N THR A 28 -7.90 -8.37 -3.52
CA THR A 28 -7.87 -9.83 -3.50
C THR A 28 -8.44 -10.42 -4.79
N ALA A 29 -9.57 -9.89 -5.27
CA ALA A 29 -10.19 -10.31 -6.52
C ALA A 29 -9.31 -10.01 -7.74
N GLN A 30 -8.65 -8.85 -7.77
CA GLN A 30 -7.70 -8.50 -8.80
C GLN A 30 -6.44 -9.38 -8.76
N GLY A 31 -5.95 -9.71 -7.56
CA GLY A 31 -4.88 -10.69 -7.36
C GLY A 31 -5.20 -12.02 -8.03
N ARG A 32 -6.37 -12.58 -7.74
CA ARG A 32 -6.85 -13.81 -8.37
C ARG A 32 -6.89 -13.72 -9.91
N ARG A 33 -7.41 -12.61 -10.45
CA ARG A 33 -7.46 -12.38 -11.91
C ARG A 33 -6.07 -12.30 -12.56
N LEU A 34 -5.08 -11.79 -11.83
CA LEU A 34 -3.71 -11.65 -12.30
C LEU A 34 -2.82 -12.86 -11.98
N ASN A 35 -3.41 -13.94 -11.43
CA ASN A 35 -2.73 -15.14 -10.94
C ASN A 35 -1.69 -14.82 -9.84
N THR A 36 -2.02 -13.86 -8.98
CA THR A 36 -1.23 -13.43 -7.84
C THR A 36 -1.90 -13.85 -6.54
N ASP A 37 -1.16 -14.53 -5.66
CA ASP A 37 -1.65 -14.91 -4.33
C ASP A 37 -1.59 -13.70 -3.38
N VAL A 38 -2.71 -13.01 -3.17
CA VAL A 38 -2.82 -11.93 -2.16
C VAL A 38 -3.31 -12.55 -0.86
N ARG A 39 -2.41 -12.70 0.12
CA ARG A 39 -2.72 -13.35 1.41
C ARG A 39 -3.23 -12.41 2.47
N TRP A 40 -2.85 -11.14 2.39
CA TRP A 40 -3.25 -10.14 3.36
C TRP A 40 -3.38 -8.76 2.72
N VAL A 41 -4.32 -7.97 3.23
CA VAL A 41 -4.51 -6.56 2.88
C VAL A 41 -4.72 -5.77 4.17
N LYS A 42 -4.08 -4.61 4.29
CA LYS A 42 -4.26 -3.67 5.39
C LYS A 42 -4.45 -2.27 4.84
N VAL A 43 -5.53 -1.62 5.24
CA VAL A 43 -5.89 -0.27 4.78
C VAL A 43 -5.67 0.74 5.88
N TYR A 44 -5.09 1.88 5.54
CA TYR A 44 -4.72 2.94 6.44
C TYR A 44 -5.11 4.29 5.86
N ARG A 45 -5.48 5.22 6.74
CA ARG A 45 -5.47 6.65 6.46
C ARG A 45 -4.16 7.20 6.98
N VAL A 46 -3.42 7.89 6.13
CA VAL A 46 -2.11 8.47 6.47
C VAL A 46 -2.12 9.96 6.25
N ARG A 47 -1.66 10.73 7.22
CA ARG A 47 -1.40 12.16 7.07
C ARG A 47 0.10 12.39 6.89
N ARG A 48 0.50 13.29 5.97
CA ARG A 48 1.90 13.58 5.58
C ARG A 48 2.65 12.35 5.06
N TRP A 49 2.05 11.73 4.04
CA TRP A 49 2.49 10.46 3.43
C TRP A 49 3.94 10.47 2.96
N GLN A 50 4.43 11.54 2.33
CA GLN A 50 5.80 11.59 1.79
C GLN A 50 6.86 11.18 2.82
N SER A 51 6.78 11.65 4.07
CA SER A 51 7.72 11.29 5.14
C SER A 51 7.58 9.83 5.60
N ALA A 52 6.35 9.31 5.74
CA ALA A 52 6.11 7.92 6.12
C ALA A 52 6.49 6.94 5.00
N PHE A 53 6.25 7.35 3.76
CA PHE A 53 6.49 6.58 2.56
C PHE A 53 7.99 6.36 2.35
N HIS A 54 8.79 7.42 2.42
CA HIS A 54 10.24 7.34 2.26
C HIS A 54 10.89 6.41 3.30
N ASN A 55 10.45 6.50 4.56
CA ASN A 55 10.90 5.59 5.63
C ASN A 55 10.51 4.13 5.37
N SER A 56 9.31 3.89 4.85
CA SER A 56 8.82 2.55 4.54
C SER A 56 9.62 1.91 3.40
N ILE A 57 9.98 2.68 2.38
CA ILE A 57 10.84 2.23 1.27
C ILE A 57 12.21 1.80 1.79
N TYR A 58 12.85 2.60 2.64
CA TYR A 58 14.16 2.24 3.21
C TYR A 58 14.09 0.94 4.00
N HIS A 59 13.05 0.75 4.80
CA HIS A 59 12.89 -0.47 5.58
C HIS A 59 12.65 -1.71 4.70
N LEU A 60 11.84 -1.59 3.64
CA LEU A 60 11.64 -2.68 2.68
C LEU A 60 12.94 -3.05 1.96
N ARG A 61 13.72 -2.05 1.53
CA ARG A 61 15.04 -2.26 0.92
C ARG A 61 16.01 -2.97 1.86
N ALA A 62 16.03 -2.60 3.14
CA ALA A 62 16.86 -3.27 4.15
C ALA A 62 16.47 -4.75 4.36
N GLN A 63 15.21 -5.11 4.12
CA GLN A 63 14.74 -6.50 4.15
C GLN A 63 14.95 -7.25 2.83
N GLY A 64 15.76 -6.70 1.92
CA GLY A 64 16.07 -7.33 0.63
C GLY A 64 14.95 -7.22 -0.41
N PHE A 65 13.91 -6.43 -0.15
CA PHE A 65 12.92 -6.13 -1.16
C PHE A 65 13.45 -5.08 -2.13
N LYS A 66 13.38 -5.39 -3.43
CA LYS A 66 13.70 -4.47 -4.50
C LYS A 66 12.42 -3.89 -5.06
N GLN A 67 12.46 -2.61 -5.43
CA GLN A 67 11.35 -2.01 -6.15
C GLN A 67 11.25 -2.73 -7.49
N ASP A 68 10.06 -3.24 -7.77
CA ASP A 68 9.79 -4.03 -8.95
C ASP A 68 8.56 -3.47 -9.66
N THR A 69 8.54 -3.60 -10.97
CA THR A 69 7.39 -3.20 -11.79
C THR A 69 6.41 -4.37 -11.84
N TYR A 70 6.02 -4.88 -10.67
CA TYR A 70 5.00 -5.92 -10.59
C TYR A 70 3.66 -5.41 -11.14
N ARG A 71 2.80 -6.32 -11.62
CA ARG A 71 1.55 -5.99 -12.32
C ARG A 71 0.74 -4.95 -11.55
N LYS A 72 0.46 -3.81 -12.18
CA LYS A 72 -0.27 -2.68 -11.57
C LYS A 72 -1.68 -3.11 -11.20
N PHE A 73 -2.00 -3.04 -9.92
CA PHE A 73 -3.35 -3.22 -9.41
C PHE A 73 -4.11 -1.90 -9.57
N ARG A 74 -5.05 -1.88 -10.52
CA ARG A 74 -5.98 -0.75 -10.71
C ARG A 74 -7.28 -1.00 -9.97
N ARG A 75 -7.58 -0.12 -9.03
CA ARG A 75 -8.86 -0.07 -8.33
C ARG A 75 -9.82 0.85 -9.09
N GLN A 76 -11.09 0.44 -9.23
CA GLN A 76 -12.10 1.26 -9.92
C GLN A 76 -12.34 2.58 -9.18
N GLY A 77 -12.29 3.70 -9.91
CA GLY A 77 -12.41 5.05 -9.34
C GLY A 77 -11.16 5.54 -8.60
N TRP A 78 -10.01 4.87 -8.78
CA TRP A 78 -8.71 5.20 -8.21
C TRP A 78 -7.68 5.46 -9.32
N ASP A 79 -8.11 6.09 -10.41
CA ASP A 79 -7.32 6.26 -11.62
C ASP A 79 -6.11 7.20 -11.42
N ASN A 80 -6.15 8.05 -10.39
CA ASN A 80 -5.08 8.96 -9.99
C ASN A 80 -4.26 8.43 -8.79
N ALA A 81 -4.32 7.12 -8.50
CA ALA A 81 -3.57 6.53 -7.42
C ALA A 81 -2.14 6.17 -7.84
N GLU A 82 -1.19 6.40 -6.94
CA GLU A 82 0.18 5.91 -7.08
C GLU A 82 0.29 4.49 -6.54
N THR A 83 0.80 3.57 -7.37
CA THR A 83 1.00 2.17 -6.99
C THR A 83 2.47 1.79 -7.11
N LEU A 84 3.02 1.27 -6.02
CA LEU A 84 4.41 0.84 -5.91
C LEU A 84 4.45 -0.58 -5.37
N VAL A 85 5.30 -1.42 -5.97
CA VAL A 85 5.42 -2.83 -5.58
C VAL A 85 6.88 -3.16 -5.36
N TYR A 86 7.10 -4.01 -4.38
CA TYR A 86 8.40 -4.45 -3.94
C TYR A 86 8.40 -5.97 -3.91
N THR A 87 9.41 -6.60 -4.48
CA THR A 87 9.58 -8.07 -4.50
C THR A 87 10.93 -8.44 -3.89
N ASN A 88 11.05 -9.64 -3.34
CA ASN A 88 12.34 -10.17 -2.93
C ASN A 88 12.64 -11.51 -3.62
N SER A 89 13.88 -11.98 -3.50
CA SER A 89 14.33 -13.25 -4.12
C SER A 89 13.61 -14.49 -3.59
N ALA A 90 12.91 -14.39 -2.46
CA ALA A 90 12.10 -15.47 -1.90
C ALA A 90 10.67 -15.51 -2.50
N GLY A 91 10.38 -14.71 -3.54
CA GLY A 91 9.06 -14.66 -4.18
C GLY A 91 8.00 -13.95 -3.34
N ARG A 92 8.41 -13.24 -2.27
CA ARG A 92 7.49 -12.40 -1.49
C ARG A 92 7.35 -11.05 -2.15
N TYR A 93 6.15 -10.49 -2.10
CA TYR A 93 5.89 -9.15 -2.59
C TYR A 93 5.08 -8.32 -1.58
N VAL A 94 5.31 -7.02 -1.62
CA VAL A 94 4.52 -6.02 -0.92
C VAL A 94 4.16 -4.91 -1.89
N GLY A 95 2.86 -4.75 -2.09
CA GLY A 95 2.28 -3.69 -2.87
C GLY A 95 1.71 -2.59 -1.99
N MET A 96 1.76 -1.38 -2.54
CA MET A 96 1.42 -0.13 -1.91
C MET A 96 0.59 0.66 -2.91
N ILE A 97 -0.68 0.92 -2.62
CA ILE A 97 -1.53 1.80 -3.42
C ILE A 97 -1.97 2.98 -2.57
N SER A 98 -1.74 4.20 -3.04
CA SER A 98 -2.08 5.43 -2.34
C SER A 98 -2.85 6.40 -3.23
N ARG A 99 -3.85 7.09 -2.67
CA ARG A 99 -4.56 8.17 -3.33
C ARG A 99 -4.66 9.36 -2.40
N GLY A 100 -4.35 10.55 -2.90
CA GLY A 100 -4.60 11.80 -2.19
C GLY A 100 -6.09 12.01 -1.96
N THR A 101 -6.48 12.31 -0.73
CA THR A 101 -7.89 12.48 -0.32
C THR A 101 -8.20 13.85 0.26
N SER A 102 -7.25 14.78 0.30
CA SER A 102 -7.49 16.15 0.75
C SER A 102 -6.99 17.17 -0.27
N ALA A 103 -7.68 18.32 -0.34
CA ALA A 103 -7.36 19.40 -1.27
C ALA A 103 -5.98 20.04 -1.02
N ASP A 104 -5.47 19.89 0.21
CA ASP A 104 -4.13 20.31 0.63
C ASP A 104 -3.05 19.21 0.44
N GLY A 105 -3.41 18.05 -0.13
CA GLY A 105 -2.49 16.93 -0.33
C GLY A 105 -1.93 16.33 0.96
N ALA A 106 -2.52 16.64 2.14
CA ALA A 106 -1.99 16.22 3.43
C ALA A 106 -2.49 14.85 3.89
N SER A 107 -3.62 14.35 3.39
CA SER A 107 -4.21 13.06 3.79
C SER A 107 -4.35 12.12 2.61
N PHE A 108 -3.97 10.86 2.82
CA PHE A 108 -3.96 9.81 1.81
C PHE A 108 -4.67 8.57 2.37
N ILE A 109 -5.42 7.88 1.52
CA ILE A 109 -5.85 6.52 1.82
C ILE A 109 -4.88 5.57 1.12
N PHE A 110 -4.45 4.57 1.88
CA PHE A 110 -3.34 3.71 1.54
C PHE A 110 -3.68 2.26 1.84
N ALA A 111 -3.41 1.35 0.90
CA ALA A 111 -3.51 -0.08 1.14
C ALA A 111 -2.14 -0.76 0.96
N LEU A 112 -1.75 -1.52 1.97
CA LEU A 112 -0.66 -2.49 1.92
C LEU A 112 -1.23 -3.86 1.65
N TYR A 113 -0.64 -4.59 0.71
CA TYR A 113 -1.02 -5.96 0.41
C TYR A 113 0.20 -6.80 0.05
N GLY A 114 0.11 -8.11 0.22
CA GLY A 114 1.22 -9.01 -0.05
C GLY A 114 0.89 -10.48 0.14
N ASN A 115 1.91 -11.32 -0.05
CA ASN A 115 1.93 -12.74 0.32
C ASN A 115 2.88 -13.02 1.50
#